data_AF-A0A2V2DJD0-F1
#
_entry.id   AF-A0A2V2DJD0-F1
#
_cell.length_a   1.000
_cell.length_b   1.000
_cell.length_c   1.000
_cell.angle_alpha   90.00
_cell.angle_beta   90.00
_cell.angle_gamma   90.00
#
_symmetry.space_group_name_H-M   'P 1'
#
loop_
_entity.id
_entity.type
_entity.pdbx_description
1 polymer ?
#
loop_
_entity_poly.entity_id
_entity_poly.type
_entity_poly.pdbx_seq_one_letter_code
_entity_poly.pdbx_strand_id
1 'polypeptide(L)' 'MPTFSQLVRKGRQTSVKKSTAPALQRGYNSLHKKATNTSSPQKRGVCTAVKTTTPRKPN' A
#
# COMPACT_ATOMS: atom_id res chain seq x y z
N MET A 1 -11.26 -14.25 28.31
CA MET A 1 -12.16 -14.78 27.27
C MET A 1 -13.44 -13.95 27.31
N PRO A 2 -13.84 -13.29 26.21
CA PRO A 2 -14.97 -12.37 26.25
C PRO A 2 -16.31 -13.11 26.24
N THR A 3 -17.31 -12.59 26.95
CA THR A 3 -18.68 -13.11 26.95
C THR A 3 -19.42 -12.68 25.68
N PHE A 4 -20.52 -13.37 25.36
CA PHE A 4 -21.32 -13.05 24.17
C PHE A 4 -21.84 -11.59 24.19
N SER A 5 -22.32 -11.12 25.34
CA SER A 5 -22.79 -9.73 25.51
C SER A 5 -21.68 -8.69 25.33
N GLN A 6 -20.43 -9.03 25.65
CA GLN A 6 -19.27 -8.16 25.39
C GLN A 6 -18.93 -8.09 23.90
N LEU A 7 -19.03 -9.21 23.17
CA LEU A 7 -18.83 -9.25 21.72
C LEU A 7 -19.94 -8.52 20.95
N VAL A 8 -21.18 -8.60 21.45
CA VAL A 8 -22.33 -7.86 20.88
C VAL A 8 -22.13 -6.35 21.06
N ARG A 9 -21.63 -5.90 22.21
CA ARG A 9 -21.33 -4.47 22.46
C ARG A 9 -20.07 -3.98 21.76
N LYS A 10 -19.05 -4.85 21.64
CA LYS A 10 -17.75 -4.56 21.02
C LYS A 10 -17.34 -5.75 20.16
N GLY A 11 -17.67 -5.67 18.87
CA GLY A 11 -17.30 -6.69 17.90
C GLY A 11 -15.79 -6.89 17.82
N ARG A 12 -15.36 -8.09 17.39
CA ARG A 12 -13.95 -8.34 17.10
C ARG A 12 -13.53 -7.54 15.87
N GLN A 13 -12.35 -6.94 15.92
CA GLN A 13 -11.77 -6.21 14.79
C GLN A 13 -10.57 -6.99 14.23
N THR A 14 -10.46 -7.03 12.91
CA THR A 14 -9.28 -7.56 12.23
C THR A 14 -8.23 -6.47 12.09
N SER A 15 -6.96 -6.82 12.23
CA SER A 15 -5.86 -5.87 12.05
C SER A 15 -5.66 -5.59 10.55
N VAL A 16 -5.55 -4.30 10.20
CA VAL A 16 -5.29 -3.88 8.82
C VAL A 16 -3.79 -4.01 8.52
N LYS A 17 -3.45 -4.67 7.42
CA LYS A 17 -2.07 -4.81 6.94
C LYS A 17 -1.77 -3.77 5.84
N LYS A 18 -0.57 -3.20 5.87
CA LYS A 18 -0.09 -2.31 4.81
C LYS A 18 0.53 -3.13 3.67
N SER A 19 0.34 -2.67 2.44
CA SER A 19 0.99 -3.26 1.28
C SER A 19 2.49 -2.95 1.26
N THR A 20 3.30 -3.88 0.80
CA THR A 20 4.73 -3.68 0.52
C THR A 20 4.95 -2.80 -0.70
N ALA A 21 3.96 -2.68 -1.60
CA ALA A 21 4.03 -1.92 -2.84
C ALA A 21 2.88 -0.89 -2.97
N PRO A 22 2.84 0.16 -2.13
CA PRO A 22 1.75 1.15 -2.13
C PRO A 22 1.69 1.99 -3.41
N ALA A 23 2.83 2.21 -4.09
CA ALA A 23 2.88 2.98 -5.33
C ALA A 23 2.07 2.34 -6.48
N LEU A 24 2.02 1.00 -6.54
CA LEU A 24 1.23 0.27 -7.53
C LEU A 24 -0.28 0.37 -7.28
N GLN A 25 -0.70 0.81 -6.09
CA GLN A 25 -2.11 0.91 -5.70
C GLN A 25 -2.71 2.31 -5.90
N ARG A 26 -1.90 3.31 -6.27
CA ARG A 26 -2.33 4.71 -6.40
C ARG A 26 -2.25 5.26 -7.82
N GLY A 27 -3.38 5.61 -8.43
CA GLY A 27 -3.42 6.33 -9.70
C GLY A 27 -3.49 7.84 -9.50
N TYR A 28 -3.35 8.60 -10.59
CA TYR A 28 -3.60 10.03 -10.60
C TYR A 28 -4.49 10.38 -11.79
N ASN A 29 -5.60 11.06 -11.50
CA ASN A 29 -6.48 11.63 -12.52
C ASN A 29 -6.02 13.06 -12.80
N SER A 30 -5.50 13.29 -14.01
CA SER A 30 -5.00 14.59 -14.46
C SER A 30 -6.08 15.65 -14.64
N LEU A 31 -7.28 15.26 -15.09
CA LEU A 31 -8.41 16.16 -15.33
C LEU A 31 -8.93 16.78 -14.02
N HIS A 32 -9.05 15.96 -12.99
CA HIS A 32 -9.55 16.39 -11.68
C HIS A 32 -8.46 16.67 -10.66
N LYS A 33 -7.19 16.49 -11.03
CA LYS A 33 -6.01 16.64 -10.18
C LYS A 33 -6.10 15.84 -8.86
N LYS A 34 -6.66 14.63 -8.91
CA LYS A 34 -6.95 13.80 -7.73
C LYS A 34 -6.24 12.45 -7.80
N ALA A 35 -5.76 11.99 -6.65
CA ALA A 35 -5.25 10.63 -6.50
C ALA A 35 -6.40 9.62 -6.47
N THR A 36 -6.25 8.50 -7.15
CA THR A 36 -7.22 7.39 -7.18
C THR A 36 -6.63 6.12 -6.55
N ASN A 37 -7.49 5.23 -6.04
CA ASN A 37 -7.07 3.95 -5.46
C ASN A 37 -7.20 2.83 -6.49
N THR A 38 -6.45 2.95 -7.58
CA THR A 38 -6.44 1.96 -8.66
C THR A 38 -5.24 1.03 -8.50
N SER A 39 -5.50 -0.24 -8.23
CA SER A 39 -4.48 -1.29 -8.18
C SER A 39 -4.14 -1.75 -9.59
N SER A 40 -2.84 -1.83 -9.90
CA SER A 40 -2.35 -2.31 -11.19
C SER A 40 -1.13 -3.21 -10.99
N PRO A 41 -0.94 -4.25 -11.83
CA PRO A 41 0.25 -5.10 -11.74
C PRO A 41 1.54 -4.35 -12.09
N GLN A 42 1.48 -3.35 -12.98
CA GLN A 42 2.62 -2.53 -13.39
C GLN A 42 2.18 -1.11 -13.79
N LYS A 43 3.08 -0.13 -13.70
CA LYS A 43 2.85 1.26 -14.14
C LYS A 43 4.00 1.75 -15.00
N ARG A 44 3.66 2.53 -16.04
CA ARG A 44 4.64 3.20 -16.89
C ARG A 44 5.31 4.33 -16.10
N GLY A 45 6.60 4.52 -16.33
CA GLY A 45 7.38 5.60 -15.74
C GLY A 45 8.52 6.01 -16.68
N VAL A 46 9.13 7.16 -16.42
CA VAL A 46 10.29 7.69 -17.15
C VAL A 46 11.46 7.76 -16.18
N CYS A 47 12.66 7.34 -16.62
CA CYS A 47 13.86 7.42 -15.80
C CYS A 47 14.33 8.88 -15.70
N THR A 48 14.55 9.36 -14.47
CA THR A 48 15.07 10.71 -14.21
C THR A 48 16.57 10.73 -13.92
N ALA A 49 17.12 9.62 -13.39
CA ALA A 49 18.54 9.49 -13.07
C ALA A 49 18.95 8.01 -13.10
N VAL A 50 20.16 7.73 -13.61
CA VAL A 50 20.76 6.39 -13.66
C VAL A 50 21.97 6.36 -12.74
N LYS A 51 21.98 5.44 -11.78
CA LYS A 51 23.07 5.27 -10.81
C LYS A 51 23.19 3.82 -10.35
N THR A 52 24.36 3.44 -9.88
CA THR A 52 24.62 2.14 -9.24
C THR A 52 24.59 2.27 -7.72
N THR A 53 24.21 1.20 -7.01
CA THR A 53 24.23 1.14 -5.54
C THR A 53 24.95 -0.12 -5.09
N THR A 54 25.84 0.00 -4.11
CA THR A 54 26.55 -1.16 -3.55
C THR A 54 25.65 -1.94 -2.57
N PRO A 55 25.60 -3.29 -2.65
CA PRO A 55 24.82 -4.11 -1.72
C PRO A 55 25.38 -4.03 -0.28
N ARG A 56 24.56 -4.41 0.70
CA ARG A 56 24.99 -4.56 2.09
C ARG A 56 25.76 -5.89 2.24
N LYS A 57 26.76 -5.93 3.14
CA LYS A 57 27.51 -7.16 3.47
C LYS A 57 26.57 -8.31 3.85
N PRO A 58 26.89 -9.58 3.54
CA PRO A 58 28.03 -10.12 2.78
C PRO A 58 27.85 -10.09 1.24
N ASN A 59 26.81 -9.37 0.77
CA ASN A 59 26.00 -9.65 -0.41
C ASN A 59 24.92 -10.68 -0.12
#